data_AF-A0A7S8IW99-F1
#
_entry.id   AF-A0A7S8IW99-F1
#
_cell.length_a   1.000
_cell.length_b   1.000
_cell.length_c   1.000
_cell.angle_alpha   90.00
_cell.angle_beta   90.00
_cell.angle_gamma   90.00
#
_symmetry.space_group_name_H-M   'P 1'
#
loop_
_entity.id
_entity.type
_entity.pdbx_description
1 polymer ?
#
loop_
_entity_poly.entity_id
_entity_poly.type
_entity_poly.pdbx_seq_one_letter_code
_entity_poly.pdbx_strand_id
1 'polypeptide(L)'
;MTGSATYHAEVAGGDADPADASQFVVRPYNYLVGGTADLTFDFGAGTLAGAMDPTIYSYNDETRSLGRYEFVNTVFGVGSTQFSGQLANASLTDLGTFNGLFTGPQAAELIAQWWAPYVNPWTNESGLLRGVWIGKKGN
;
A
#
# COMPACT_ATOMS: atom_id res chain seq x y z
N MET A 1 5.41 -10.77 20.20
CA MET A 1 4.83 -9.46 20.53
C MET A 1 3.43 -9.69 21.07
N THR A 2 2.98 -8.92 22.05
CA THR A 2 1.63 -9.03 22.64
C THR A 2 1.02 -7.63 22.76
N GLY A 3 -0.31 -7.54 22.84
CA GLY A 3 -1.04 -6.27 22.90
C GLY A 3 -1.38 -5.72 21.52
N SER A 4 -1.66 -4.42 21.44
CA SER A 4 -1.99 -3.73 20.19
C SER A 4 -1.13 -2.47 19.98
N ALA A 5 -1.06 -2.00 18.75
CA ALA A 5 -0.41 -0.75 18.38
C ALA A 5 -1.07 -0.11 17.16
N THR A 6 -1.12 1.22 17.14
CA THR A 6 -1.53 1.99 15.98
C THR A 6 -0.29 2.60 15.32
N TYR A 7 -0.26 2.64 13.99
CA TYR A 7 0.82 3.23 13.19
C TYR A 7 0.24 4.20 12.18
N HIS A 8 0.93 5.31 11.99
CA HIS A 8 0.74 6.22 10.86
C HIS A 8 1.89 6.03 9.89
N ALA A 9 1.58 5.80 8.62
CA ALA A 9 2.57 5.49 7.60
C ALA A 9 2.48 6.38 6.37
N GLU A 10 3.64 6.70 5.82
CA GLU A 10 3.77 7.35 4.52
C GLU A 10 3.82 6.28 3.43
N VAL A 11 3.11 6.52 2.33
CA VAL A 11 3.05 5.63 1.16
C VAL A 11 3.90 6.25 0.06
N ALA A 12 4.72 5.44 -0.60
CA ALA A 12 5.49 5.86 -1.76
C ALA A 12 5.60 4.71 -2.77
N GLY A 13 5.48 5.02 -4.05
CA GLY A 13 5.52 4.01 -5.11
C GLY A 13 5.41 4.57 -6.51
N GLY A 14 4.97 3.73 -7.43
CA GLY A 14 4.66 4.13 -8.80
C GLY A 14 3.78 3.09 -9.49
N ASP A 15 3.30 3.44 -10.67
CA ASP A 15 2.67 2.46 -11.55
C ASP A 15 3.70 1.45 -12.07
N ALA A 16 3.21 0.25 -12.36
CA ALA A 16 3.96 -0.88 -12.90
C ALA A 16 3.35 -1.35 -14.22
N ASP A 17 2.62 -0.47 -14.90
CA ASP A 17 1.97 -0.77 -16.17
C ASP A 17 3.06 -1.07 -17.20
N PRO A 18 3.06 -2.26 -17.84
CA PRO A 18 4.00 -2.54 -18.90
C PRO A 18 3.75 -1.52 -20.00
N ALA A 19 4.74 -0.67 -20.29
CA ALA A 19 4.71 0.15 -21.48
C ALA A 19 4.39 -0.78 -22.65
N ASP A 20 3.31 -0.48 -23.38
CA ASP A 20 2.97 -1.16 -24.62
C ASP A 20 4.22 -1.19 -25.52
N ALA A 21 4.90 -2.34 -25.56
CA ALA A 21 6.16 -2.51 -26.27
C ALA A 21 6.00 -2.41 -27.80
N SER A 22 4.75 -2.32 -28.30
CA SER A 22 4.44 -2.12 -29.71
C SER A 22 4.47 -0.65 -30.13
N GLN A 23 4.50 0.29 -29.17
CA GLN A 23 4.60 1.71 -29.47
C GLN A 23 5.98 2.21 -29.04
N PHE A 24 6.75 2.70 -30.02
CA PHE A 24 7.97 3.50 -29.82
C PHE A 24 7.66 4.88 -29.20
N VAL A 25 6.58 4.97 -28.43
CA VAL A 25 6.24 6.08 -27.56
C VAL A 25 6.87 5.73 -26.23
N VAL A 26 7.98 6.39 -25.90
CA VAL A 26 8.43 6.50 -24.51
C VAL A 26 7.21 6.96 -23.72
N ARG A 27 6.54 6.08 -22.96
CA ARG A 27 5.49 6.54 -22.04
C ARG A 27 6.19 7.51 -21.10
N PRO A 28 5.91 8.84 -21.15
CA PRO A 28 6.62 9.81 -20.31
C PRO A 28 6.19 9.70 -18.84
N TYR A 29 5.27 8.79 -18.53
CA TYR A 29 4.52 8.75 -17.29
C TYR A 29 4.87 7.47 -16.55
N ASN A 30 6.01 7.46 -15.85
CA ASN A 30 6.05 6.74 -14.59
C ASN A 30 5.29 7.64 -13.62
N TYR A 31 4.01 7.35 -13.40
CA TYR A 31 3.25 8.06 -12.40
C TYR A 31 3.83 7.72 -11.04
N LEU A 32 4.15 8.74 -10.25
CA LEU A 32 4.53 8.52 -8.87
C LEU A 32 3.27 8.27 -8.06
N VAL A 33 3.38 7.38 -7.06
CA VAL A 33 2.35 7.15 -6.08
C VAL A 33 2.84 7.67 -4.74
N GLY A 34 1.97 8.37 -4.03
CA GLY A 34 2.15 8.80 -2.65
C GLY A 34 0.90 8.50 -1.83
N GLY A 35 0.82 9.06 -0.63
CA GLY A 35 -0.35 8.99 0.22
C GLY A 35 0.00 8.57 1.63
N THR A 36 -1.02 8.16 2.39
CA THR A 36 -0.86 7.78 3.79
C THR A 36 -1.56 6.46 4.07
N ALA A 37 -1.18 5.81 5.17
CA ALA A 37 -1.89 4.65 5.69
C ALA A 37 -1.98 4.70 7.22
N ASP A 38 -3.14 4.29 7.74
CA ASP A 38 -3.39 4.12 9.16
C ASP A 38 -3.56 2.63 9.45
N LEU A 39 -2.76 2.11 10.39
CA LEU A 39 -2.70 0.69 10.71
C LEU A 39 -2.99 0.49 12.19
N THR A 40 -3.91 -0.41 12.55
CA THR A 40 -4.09 -0.87 13.93
C THR A 40 -3.85 -2.37 13.97
N PHE A 41 -2.76 -2.77 14.63
CA PHE A 41 -2.35 -4.16 14.75
C PHE A 41 -2.70 -4.70 16.14
N ASP A 42 -3.34 -5.88 16.18
CA ASP A 42 -3.47 -6.68 17.40
C ASP A 42 -2.51 -7.87 17.30
N PHE A 43 -1.42 -7.83 18.06
CA PHE A 43 -0.40 -8.87 18.05
C PHE A 43 -0.86 -10.17 18.73
N GLY A 44 -1.87 -10.09 19.60
CA GLY A 44 -2.45 -11.26 20.25
C GLY A 44 -3.39 -12.02 19.32
N ALA A 45 -4.22 -11.30 18.57
CA ALA A 45 -5.13 -11.86 17.58
C ALA A 45 -4.47 -12.12 16.22
N GLY A 46 -3.34 -11.47 15.93
CA GLY A 46 -2.66 -11.54 14.63
C GLY A 46 -3.42 -10.85 13.51
N THR A 47 -4.16 -9.80 13.84
CA THR A 47 -5.01 -9.07 12.90
C THR A 47 -4.48 -7.65 12.66
N LEU A 48 -4.68 -7.16 11.44
CA LEU A 48 -4.42 -5.79 11.05
C LEU A 48 -5.73 -5.17 10.53
N ALA A 49 -6.08 -4.01 11.06
CA ALA A 49 -7.19 -3.18 10.60
C ALA A 49 -6.68 -1.81 10.14
N GLY A 50 -7.51 -1.11 9.37
CA GLY A 50 -7.22 0.22 8.82
C GLY A 50 -7.08 0.17 7.30
N ALA A 51 -6.52 1.23 6.73
CA ALA A 51 -6.44 1.38 5.28
C ALA A 51 -5.25 2.21 4.82
N MET A 52 -5.01 2.12 3.52
CA MET A 52 -4.12 2.99 2.75
C MET A 52 -4.97 3.87 1.83
N ASP A 53 -4.67 5.17 1.79
CA ASP A 53 -5.31 6.17 0.94
C ASP A 53 -4.28 6.75 -0.07
N PRO A 54 -3.93 6.00 -1.14
CA PRO A 54 -2.93 6.43 -2.10
C PRO A 54 -3.43 7.51 -3.06
N THR A 55 -2.48 8.33 -3.52
CA THR A 55 -2.65 9.33 -4.57
C THR A 55 -1.64 9.10 -5.69
N ILE A 56 -2.03 9.44 -6.92
CA ILE A 56 -1.19 9.35 -8.11
C ILE A 56 -0.87 10.74 -8.65
N TYR A 57 0.38 10.96 -9.04
CA TYR A 57 0.90 12.24 -9.53
C TYR A 57 1.28 12.16 -11.01
N SER A 58 0.82 13.11 -11.80
CA SER A 58 1.28 13.34 -13.18
C SER A 58 2.28 14.49 -13.28
N TYR A 59 3.02 14.54 -14.39
CA TYR A 59 4.08 15.51 -14.67
C TYR A 59 3.64 16.99 -14.70
N ASN A 60 2.34 17.27 -14.71
CA ASN A 60 1.74 18.60 -14.65
C ASN A 60 1.31 18.99 -13.22
N ASP A 61 1.83 18.29 -12.20
CA ASP A 61 1.52 18.45 -10.77
C ASP A 61 0.04 18.21 -10.41
N GLU A 62 -0.73 17.56 -11.30
CA GLU A 62 -2.08 17.11 -10.94
C GLU A 62 -2.00 15.86 -10.05
N THR A 63 -2.61 15.95 -8.88
CA THR A 63 -2.73 14.83 -7.93
C THR A 63 -4.16 14.31 -7.94
N ARG A 64 -4.32 13.00 -8.13
CA ARG A 64 -5.64 12.35 -8.07
C ARG A 64 -5.66 11.25 -7.01
N SER A 65 -6.79 11.14 -6.30
CA SER A 65 -7.01 10.01 -5.38
C SER A 65 -7.21 8.73 -6.18
N LEU A 66 -6.66 7.63 -5.66
CA LEU A 66 -6.84 6.28 -6.17
C LEU A 66 -7.91 5.49 -5.40
N GLY A 67 -8.64 6.17 -4.50
CA GLY A 67 -9.58 5.53 -3.59
C GLY A 67 -8.89 4.83 -2.41
N ARG A 68 -9.71 4.30 -1.51
CA ARG A 68 -9.26 3.68 -0.25
C ARG A 68 -9.02 2.20 -0.43
N TYR A 69 -7.90 1.70 0.10
CA TYR A 69 -7.52 0.29 0.13
C TYR A 69 -7.53 -0.21 1.57
N GLU A 70 -8.54 -0.99 1.94
CA GLU A 70 -8.67 -1.60 3.26
C GLU A 70 -7.70 -2.78 3.41
N PHE A 71 -7.08 -2.92 4.59
CA PHE A 71 -6.29 -4.10 4.92
C PHE A 71 -7.22 -5.27 5.24
N VAL A 72 -7.04 -6.39 4.53
CA VAL A 72 -7.84 -7.61 4.71
C VAL A 72 -6.95 -8.85 4.72
N ASN A 73 -7.46 -9.96 5.25
CA ASN A 73 -6.82 -11.28 5.22
C ASN A 73 -5.38 -11.29 5.74
N THR A 74 -5.17 -10.66 6.90
CA THR A 74 -3.85 -10.58 7.55
C THR A 74 -3.33 -11.96 7.91
N VAL A 75 -2.04 -12.18 7.68
CA VAL A 75 -1.28 -13.35 8.11
C VAL A 75 -0.17 -12.89 9.05
N PHE A 76 -0.23 -13.33 10.29
CA PHE A 76 0.79 -13.06 11.30
C PHE A 76 0.92 -14.23 12.28
N GLY A 77 2.14 -14.72 12.46
CA GLY A 77 2.45 -15.72 13.48
C GLY A 77 2.81 -15.06 14.81
N VAL A 78 2.29 -15.58 15.91
CA VAL A 78 2.65 -15.09 17.26
C VAL A 78 4.17 -15.13 17.44
N GLY A 79 4.77 -13.98 17.78
CA GLY A 79 6.22 -13.85 17.95
C GLY A 79 7.01 -13.56 16.68
N SER A 80 6.37 -13.62 15.50
CA SER A 80 6.96 -13.19 14.23
C SER A 80 7.24 -11.69 14.24
N THR A 81 8.25 -11.26 13.48
CA THR A 81 8.46 -9.86 13.12
C THR A 81 7.90 -9.53 11.75
N GLN A 82 7.46 -10.53 10.99
CA GLN A 82 6.94 -10.39 9.63
C GLN A 82 5.44 -10.63 9.62
N PHE A 83 4.74 -9.89 8.75
CA PHE A 83 3.30 -10.01 8.51
C PHE A 83 3.01 -9.85 7.02
N SER A 84 1.89 -10.36 6.54
CA SER A 84 1.42 -10.16 5.17
C SER A 84 -0.09 -10.07 5.12
N GLY A 85 -0.64 -9.79 3.95
CA GLY A 85 -2.08 -9.75 3.74
C GLY A 85 -2.46 -9.18 2.39
N GLN A 86 -3.70 -8.75 2.28
CA GLN A 86 -4.30 -8.28 1.05
C GLN A 86 -4.89 -6.88 1.18
N LEU A 87 -5.05 -6.21 0.04
CA LEU A 87 -5.62 -4.86 -0.06
C LEU A 87 -6.92 -4.92 -0.85
N ALA A 88 -8.01 -4.42 -0.28
CA ALA A 88 -9.31 -4.37 -0.94
C ALA A 88 -9.72 -2.93 -1.24
N ASN A 89 -10.06 -2.65 -2.50
CA ASN A 89 -10.64 -1.38 -2.92
C ASN A 89 -12.09 -1.63 -3.34
N ALA A 90 -13.03 -0.85 -2.82
CA ALA A 90 -14.47 -1.08 -3.05
C ALA A 90 -14.89 -0.98 -4.52
N SER A 91 -14.10 -0.29 -5.34
CA SER A 91 -14.35 -0.12 -6.77
C SER A 91 -13.71 -1.21 -7.65
N LEU A 92 -12.95 -2.14 -7.06
CA LEU A 92 -12.19 -3.16 -7.78
C LEU A 92 -12.57 -4.56 -7.28
N THR A 93 -12.53 -5.54 -8.18
CA THR A 93 -12.76 -6.96 -7.83
C THR A 93 -11.48 -7.65 -7.37
N ASP A 94 -10.34 -7.27 -7.95
CA ASP A 94 -9.07 -7.90 -7.69
C ASP A 94 -8.42 -7.32 -6.42
N LEU A 95 -7.81 -8.21 -5.63
CA LEU A 95 -7.13 -7.82 -4.40
C LEU A 95 -5.66 -7.50 -4.66
N GLY A 96 -5.16 -6.46 -4.00
CA GLY A 96 -3.74 -6.24 -3.85
C GLY A 96 -3.13 -7.14 -2.77
N THR A 97 -1.81 -7.08 -2.62
CA THR A 97 -1.06 -7.85 -1.62
C THR A 97 0.01 -6.98 -0.97
N PHE A 98 0.39 -7.34 0.26
CA PHE A 98 1.50 -6.71 0.95
C PHE A 98 2.29 -7.69 1.80
N ASN A 99 3.57 -7.36 2.02
CA ASN A 99 4.47 -8.07 2.93
C ASN A 99 5.25 -7.04 3.75
N GLY A 100 5.15 -7.15 5.07
CA GLY A 100 5.69 -6.19 6.02
C GLY A 100 6.57 -6.79 7.10
N LEU A 101 7.33 -5.91 7.73
CA LEU A 101 8.29 -6.18 8.79
C LEU A 101 8.13 -5.12 9.89
N PHE A 102 8.02 -5.56 11.13
CA PHE A 102 8.17 -4.71 12.31
C PHE A 102 9.65 -4.49 12.62
N THR A 103 9.99 -3.24 12.93
CA THR A 103 11.36 -2.77 13.19
C THR A 103 11.42 -1.90 14.45
N GLY A 104 12.62 -1.74 15.00
CA GLY A 104 12.88 -0.98 16.22
C GLY A 104 12.46 -1.71 17.51
N PRO A 105 12.88 -1.20 18.69
CA PRO A 105 12.48 -1.76 19.97
C PRO A 105 10.96 -1.79 20.10
N GLN A 106 10.41 -2.92 20.54
CA GLN A 106 8.97 -3.08 20.77
C GLN A 106 8.09 -2.77 19.55
N ALA A 107 8.61 -3.01 18.33
CA ALA A 107 7.93 -2.69 17.07
C ALA A 107 7.52 -1.21 16.98
N ALA A 108 8.44 -0.31 17.31
CA ALA A 108 8.23 1.13 17.20
C ALA A 108 7.98 1.59 15.74
N GLU A 109 8.43 0.80 14.76
CA GLU A 109 8.31 1.12 13.33
C GLU A 109 7.84 -0.12 12.55
N LEU A 110 7.30 0.12 11.36
CA LEU A 110 7.06 -0.91 10.37
C LEU A 110 7.43 -0.43 8.98
N ILE A 111 7.79 -1.37 8.11
CA ILE A 111 7.95 -1.16 6.68
C ILE A 111 7.26 -2.31 5.95
N ALA A 112 6.60 -2.02 4.83
CA ALA A 112 6.09 -3.05 3.95
C ALA A 112 6.24 -2.68 2.49
N GLN A 113 6.34 -3.70 1.65
CA GLN A 113 6.15 -3.59 0.21
C GLN A 113 4.75 -4.05 -0.18
N TRP A 114 4.21 -3.49 -1.25
CA TRP A 114 2.85 -3.77 -1.69
C TRP A 114 2.69 -3.69 -3.20
N TRP A 115 1.64 -4.36 -3.68
CA TRP A 115 1.12 -4.29 -5.04
C TRP A 115 -0.39 -4.21 -5.00
N ALA A 116 -1.01 -3.42 -5.87
CA ALA A 116 -2.46 -3.34 -5.93
C ALA A 116 -2.94 -2.97 -7.35
N PRO A 117 -4.07 -3.54 -7.82
CA PRO A 117 -4.71 -3.08 -9.03
C PRO A 117 -5.24 -1.66 -8.83
N TYR A 118 -5.33 -0.87 -9.90
CA TYR A 118 -5.98 0.43 -9.91
C TYR A 118 -6.65 0.69 -11.25
N VAL A 119 -7.49 1.72 -11.31
CA VAL A 119 -7.97 2.31 -12.56
C VAL A 119 -7.27 3.64 -12.73
N ASN A 120 -6.58 3.81 -13.86
CA ASN A 120 -5.91 5.05 -14.19
C ASN A 120 -6.95 6.18 -14.30
N PRO A 121 -6.86 7.23 -13.47
CA PRO A 121 -7.91 8.24 -13.43
C PRO A 121 -7.92 9.15 -14.66
N TRP A 122 -6.88 9.14 -15.51
CA TRP A 122 -6.82 9.92 -16.76
C TRP A 122 -7.27 9.13 -17.98
N THR A 123 -6.98 7.83 -18.05
CA THR A 123 -7.29 6.99 -19.22
C THR A 123 -8.46 6.02 -18.99
N ASN A 124 -8.86 5.82 -17.73
CA ASN A 124 -9.83 4.82 -17.30
C ASN A 124 -9.42 3.36 -17.64
N GLU A 125 -8.14 3.13 -17.90
CA GLU A 125 -7.56 1.81 -18.12
C GLU A 125 -7.20 1.15 -16.78
N SER A 126 -7.33 -0.17 -16.70
CA SER A 126 -6.83 -0.92 -15.54
C SER A 126 -5.32 -1.01 -15.57
N GLY A 127 -4.70 -0.94 -14.39
CA GLY A 127 -3.26 -1.04 -14.24
C GLY A 127 -2.85 -1.65 -12.90
N LEU A 128 -1.55 -1.70 -12.67
CA LEU A 128 -0.93 -2.19 -11.44
C LEU A 128 -0.09 -1.10 -10.79
N LEU A 129 -0.22 -0.95 -9.47
CA LEU A 129 0.63 -0.12 -8.64
C LEU A 129 1.59 -1.00 -7.83
N ARG A 130 2.74 -0.43 -7.47
CA ARG A 130 3.66 -1.02 -6.51
C ARG A 130 4.33 0.04 -5.66
N GLY A 131 4.70 -0.31 -4.44
CA GLY A 131 5.41 0.62 -3.60
C GLY A 131 5.81 0.06 -2.25
N VAL A 132 6.10 0.99 -1.34
CA VAL A 132 6.33 0.74 0.06
C VAL A 132 5.44 1.63 0.92
N TRP A 133 5.22 1.24 2.16
CA TRP A 133 4.85 2.18 3.21
C TRP A 133 5.76 2.02 4.42
N ILE A 134 6.06 3.13 5.08
CA ILE A 134 6.89 3.19 6.28
C ILE A 134 6.08 3.86 7.37
N GLY A 135 5.84 3.14 8.46
CA GLY A 135 5.00 3.56 9.56
C GLY A 135 5.73 3.70 10.87
N LYS A 136 5.31 4.69 11.67
CA LYS A 136 5.74 4.85 13.06
C LYS A 136 4.57 4.62 13.99
N LYS A 137 4.84 3.93 15.09
CA LYS A 137 3.87 3.69 16.15
C LYS A 137 3.44 5.03 16.75
N GLY A 138 2.13 5.21 16.91
CA GLY A 138 1.56 6.36 17.63
C GLY A 138 1.98 6.35 19.11
N ASN A 139 2.13 7.54 19.68
CA ASN A 139 2.42 7.72 21.11
C ASN A 139 1.24 7.30 21.99
#